data_AF-A0A024H937-F1
#
_entry.id   AF-A0A024H937-F1
#
_cell.length_a   1.000
_cell.length_b   1.000
_cell.length_c   1.000
_cell.angle_alpha   90.00
_cell.angle_beta   90.00
_cell.angle_gamma   90.00
#
_symmetry.space_group_name_H-M   'P 1'
#
loop_
_entity.id
_entity.type
_entity.pdbx_description
1 polymer ?
#
loop_
_entity_poly.entity_id
_entity_poly.type
_entity_poly.pdbx_seq_one_letter_code
_entity_poly.pdbx_strand_id
1 'polypeptide(L)'
;MQFTRKGLKDDGFTGFRPFRDLDVMRVPQGTGIFAVLQPEGFQPDFLKKSTAGVFKKRDPSVPAPELAAAWVDATVVLYLGKAGPGSKGNRGLRRQIQEFLDFGQGKPPGHWEGRLVWQLKNAGQLLVAWKELPAERLNTAEAEYHAAFVDEFGQLPFANLVQARSRAGG
;
A
#
# COMPACT_ATOMS: atom_id res chain seq x y z
N MET A 1 1.39 -5.77 17.11
CA MET A 1 1.16 -4.44 16.50
C MET A 1 -0.33 -4.21 16.42
N GLN A 2 -0.82 -2.96 16.36
CA GLN A 2 -2.24 -2.69 16.10
C GLN A 2 -2.37 -2.03 14.72
N PHE A 3 -3.26 -2.53 13.86
CA PHE A 3 -3.50 -1.95 12.53
C PHE A 3 -4.47 -0.76 12.56
N THR A 4 -4.18 0.16 13.48
CA THR A 4 -4.86 1.45 13.63
C THR A 4 -3.88 2.57 13.30
N ARG A 5 -4.40 3.78 13.04
CA ARG A 5 -3.53 4.96 12.86
C ARG A 5 -2.60 5.18 14.06
N LYS A 6 -3.10 4.99 15.28
CA LYS A 6 -2.30 5.09 16.50
C LYS A 6 -1.26 3.97 16.56
N GLY A 7 -1.65 2.73 16.30
CA GLY A 7 -0.73 1.59 16.32
C GLY A 7 0.41 1.72 15.32
N LEU A 8 0.13 2.19 14.09
CA LEU A 8 1.17 2.47 13.10
C LEU A 8 2.09 3.62 13.56
N LYS A 9 1.55 4.67 14.17
CA LYS A 9 2.35 5.77 14.72
C LYS A 9 3.27 5.30 15.85
N ASP A 10 2.76 4.48 16.76
CA ASP A 10 3.54 3.90 17.87
C ASP A 10 4.62 2.95 17.34
N ASP A 11 4.36 2.29 16.22
CA ASP A 11 5.34 1.47 15.49
C ASP A 11 6.33 2.31 14.65
N GLY A 12 6.23 3.64 14.65
CA GLY A 12 7.19 4.54 14.01
C GLY A 12 6.84 4.95 12.58
N PHE A 13 5.63 4.68 12.10
CA PHE A 13 5.15 5.28 10.86
C PHE A 13 4.89 6.79 11.05
N THR A 14 5.15 7.55 9.99
CA THR A 14 4.94 8.99 9.91
C THR A 14 4.23 9.35 8.59
N GLY A 15 4.07 10.64 8.28
CA GLY A 15 3.41 11.10 7.06
C GLY A 15 1.92 11.31 7.23
N PHE A 16 1.13 10.24 7.29
CA PHE A 16 -0.34 10.23 7.41
C PHE A 16 -1.03 11.36 6.61
N ARG A 17 -0.76 11.45 5.30
CA ARG A 17 -1.30 12.50 4.43
C ARG A 17 -2.28 11.92 3.40
N PRO A 18 -3.41 12.58 3.11
CA PRO A 18 -4.28 12.20 2.00
C PRO A 18 -3.52 12.19 0.67
N PHE A 19 -3.80 11.24 -0.22
CA PHE A 19 -3.17 11.18 -1.54
C PHE A 19 -3.34 12.49 -2.32
N ARG A 20 -4.54 13.09 -2.28
CA ARG A 20 -4.84 14.34 -3.00
C ARG A 20 -4.02 15.55 -2.51
N ASP A 21 -3.54 15.50 -1.27
CA ASP A 21 -2.84 16.60 -0.60
C ASP A 21 -1.34 16.28 -0.41
N LEU A 22 -0.87 15.14 -0.94
CA LEU A 22 0.51 14.69 -0.72
C LEU A 22 1.48 15.44 -1.63
N ASP A 23 2.31 16.28 -1.02
CA ASP A 23 3.57 16.71 -1.62
C ASP A 23 4.62 15.61 -1.45
N VAL A 24 4.90 14.91 -2.55
CA VAL A 24 5.83 13.77 -2.58
C VAL A 24 7.27 14.18 -2.21
N MET A 25 7.64 15.45 -2.34
CA MET A 25 8.97 15.93 -1.92
C MET A 25 9.18 15.83 -0.41
N ARG A 26 8.10 15.80 0.38
CA ARG A 26 8.15 15.61 1.84
C ARG A 26 8.32 14.15 2.26
N VAL A 27 8.19 13.21 1.33
CA VAL A 27 8.48 11.80 1.57
C VAL A 27 10.00 11.60 1.59
N PRO A 28 10.56 10.86 2.57
CA PRO A 28 11.99 10.54 2.59
C PRO A 28 12.45 9.80 1.33
N GLN A 29 13.72 9.99 0.96
CA GLN A 29 14.32 9.24 -0.14
C GLN A 29 14.79 7.84 0.28
N GLY A 30 14.96 7.61 1.59
CA GLY A 30 15.41 6.36 2.15
C GLY A 30 14.48 5.19 1.83
N THR A 31 15.00 3.98 2.04
CA THR A 31 14.22 2.75 1.94
C THR A 31 13.24 2.63 3.09
N GLY A 32 12.16 1.87 2.91
CA GLY A 32 11.18 1.69 3.99
C GLY A 32 9.95 0.90 3.61
N ILE A 33 8.99 0.88 4.53
CA ILE A 33 7.63 0.37 4.33
C ILE A 33 6.67 1.55 4.27
N PHE A 34 5.69 1.50 3.38
CA PHE A 34 4.59 2.44 3.35
C PHE A 34 3.25 1.72 3.49
N ALA A 35 2.29 2.41 4.10
CA ALA A 35 0.96 1.93 4.35
C ALA A 35 -0.07 2.87 3.70
N VAL A 36 -1.16 2.30 3.20
CA VAL A 36 -2.35 3.04 2.79
C VAL A 36 -3.43 2.80 3.83
N LEU A 37 -4.06 3.86 4.30
CA LEU A 37 -5.07 3.81 5.35
C LEU A 37 -6.35 4.54 4.94
N GLN A 38 -7.46 4.06 5.45
CA GLN A 38 -8.73 4.76 5.48
C GLN A 38 -8.65 5.95 6.46
N PRO A 39 -9.12 7.15 6.09
CA PRO A 39 -9.41 8.20 7.07
C PRO A 39 -10.62 7.79 7.93
N GLU A 40 -10.81 8.48 9.06
CA GLU A 40 -11.98 8.28 9.92
C GLU A 40 -13.28 8.55 9.13
N GLY A 41 -14.26 7.67 9.29
CA GLY A 41 -15.56 7.76 8.61
C GLY A 41 -15.55 7.39 7.12
N PHE A 42 -14.44 6.88 6.59
CA PHE A 42 -14.40 6.40 5.20
C PHE A 42 -15.38 5.25 5.00
N GLN A 43 -16.09 5.26 3.87
CA GLN A 43 -17.01 4.20 3.47
C GLN A 43 -16.55 3.69 2.08
N PRO A 44 -16.34 2.38 1.90
CA PRO A 44 -15.95 1.85 0.60
C PRO A 44 -17.09 2.01 -0.41
N ASP A 45 -16.78 2.67 -1.53
CA ASP A 45 -17.61 2.67 -2.73
C ASP A 45 -16.72 2.23 -3.90
N PHE A 46 -17.09 1.13 -4.55
CA PHE A 46 -16.28 0.47 -5.56
C PHE A 46 -16.64 0.92 -6.97
N LEU A 47 -15.64 1.36 -7.71
CA LEU A 47 -15.76 1.66 -9.13
C LEU A 47 -15.86 0.38 -9.96
N LYS A 48 -16.74 0.40 -10.96
CA LYS A 48 -16.80 -0.65 -12.00
C LYS A 48 -15.49 -0.77 -12.78
N LYS A 49 -14.78 0.35 -12.96
CA LYS A 49 -13.50 0.42 -13.67
C LYS A 49 -12.48 1.15 -12.80
N SER A 50 -11.31 0.55 -12.65
CA SER A 50 -10.18 1.13 -11.94
C SER A 50 -9.69 2.41 -12.60
N THR A 51 -9.22 3.36 -11.80
CA THR A 51 -8.49 4.53 -12.31
C THR A 51 -7.04 4.19 -12.66
N ALA A 52 -6.56 3.00 -12.30
CA ALA A 52 -5.18 2.64 -12.47
C ALA A 52 -4.79 2.45 -13.95
N GLY A 53 -3.51 2.68 -14.26
CA GLY A 53 -3.00 2.58 -15.62
C GLY A 53 -3.09 1.17 -16.22
N VAL A 54 -3.50 1.09 -17.48
CA VAL A 54 -3.48 -0.17 -18.24
C VAL A 54 -2.04 -0.44 -18.70
N PHE A 55 -1.54 -1.66 -18.46
CA PHE A 55 -0.21 -2.07 -18.88
C PHE A 55 -0.26 -3.33 -19.72
N LYS A 56 0.41 -3.34 -20.88
CA LYS A 56 0.46 -4.50 -21.79
C LYS A 56 -0.94 -5.10 -22.05
N LYS A 57 -1.94 -4.23 -22.26
CA LYS A 57 -3.37 -4.59 -22.46
C LYS A 57 -4.05 -5.28 -21.26
N ARG A 58 -3.47 -5.21 -20.06
CA ARG A 58 -4.06 -5.76 -18.84
C ARG A 58 -4.85 -4.67 -18.11
N ASP A 59 -6.15 -4.89 -17.95
CA ASP A 59 -7.03 -4.05 -17.13
C ASP A 59 -6.80 -4.34 -15.63
N PRO A 60 -6.55 -3.32 -14.79
CA PRO A 60 -6.39 -3.50 -13.35
C PRO A 60 -7.71 -3.76 -12.60
N SER A 61 -8.85 -3.56 -13.25
CA SER A 61 -10.18 -3.74 -12.67
C SER A 61 -10.48 -5.20 -12.37
N VAL A 62 -11.10 -5.44 -11.22
CA VAL A 62 -11.67 -6.73 -10.81
C VAL A 62 -13.18 -6.61 -10.55
N PRO A 63 -13.94 -7.71 -10.58
CA PRO A 63 -15.37 -7.71 -10.29
C PRO A 63 -15.70 -7.27 -8.86
N ALA A 64 -16.88 -6.69 -8.66
CA ALA A 64 -17.33 -6.23 -7.35
C ALA A 64 -17.34 -7.31 -6.25
N PRO A 65 -17.71 -8.59 -6.52
CA PRO A 65 -17.60 -9.65 -5.51
C PRO A 65 -16.17 -9.91 -5.03
N GLU A 66 -15.16 -9.74 -5.89
CA GLU A 66 -13.75 -9.90 -5.50
C GLU A 66 -13.30 -8.75 -4.59
N LEU A 67 -13.74 -7.52 -4.86
CA LEU A 67 -13.48 -6.37 -3.99
C LEU A 67 -14.14 -6.54 -2.62
N ALA A 68 -15.40 -6.98 -2.60
CA ALA A 68 -16.14 -7.21 -1.36
C ALA A 68 -15.51 -8.33 -0.52
N ALA A 69 -15.04 -9.42 -1.15
CA ALA A 69 -14.38 -10.52 -0.46
C ALA A 69 -13.03 -10.12 0.15
N ALA A 70 -12.28 -9.23 -0.51
CA ALA A 70 -11.00 -8.73 -0.03
C ALA A 70 -11.14 -7.64 1.07
N TRP A 71 -12.33 -7.05 1.23
CA TRP A 71 -12.54 -5.95 2.17
C TRP A 71 -12.57 -6.46 3.62
N VAL A 72 -11.92 -5.72 4.52
CA VAL A 72 -11.83 -6.05 5.96
C VAL A 72 -12.34 -4.87 6.77
N ASP A 73 -13.53 -4.98 7.36
CA ASP A 73 -14.16 -3.87 8.10
C ASP A 73 -13.46 -3.53 9.42
N ALA A 74 -12.78 -4.50 10.03
CA ALA A 74 -12.18 -4.37 11.36
C ALA A 74 -10.86 -3.55 11.38
N THR A 75 -10.42 -3.00 10.24
CA THR A 75 -9.11 -2.35 10.12
C THR A 75 -9.14 -1.15 9.19
N VAL A 76 -8.30 -0.16 9.49
CA VAL A 76 -8.11 1.01 8.62
C VAL A 76 -7.03 0.79 7.58
N VAL A 77 -6.17 -0.22 7.73
CA VAL A 77 -5.03 -0.45 6.82
C VAL A 77 -5.50 -1.23 5.59
N LEU A 78 -5.38 -0.61 4.43
CA LEU A 78 -5.81 -1.19 3.14
C LEU A 78 -4.66 -1.82 2.36
N TYR A 79 -3.44 -1.34 2.56
CA TYR A 79 -2.27 -1.82 1.82
C TYR A 79 -1.00 -1.59 2.62
N LEU A 80 -0.06 -2.52 2.52
CA LEU A 80 1.30 -2.42 3.02
C LEU A 80 2.26 -2.81 1.89
N GLY A 81 3.24 -1.96 1.60
CA GLY A 81 4.20 -2.21 0.53
C GLY A 81 5.60 -1.75 0.90
N LYS A 82 6.61 -2.41 0.36
CA LYS A 82 8.01 -2.00 0.52
C LYS A 82 8.49 -1.03 -0.56
N ALA A 83 9.44 -0.20 -0.17
CA ALA A 83 10.19 0.67 -1.04
C ALA A 83 11.69 0.37 -0.89
N GLY A 84 12.21 -0.45 -1.81
CA GLY A 84 13.62 -0.85 -1.84
C GLY A 84 14.53 0.10 -2.62
N PRO A 85 15.85 -0.12 -2.56
CA PRO A 85 16.84 0.73 -3.21
C PRO A 85 16.84 0.60 -4.75
N GLY A 86 16.15 -0.41 -5.28
CA GLY A 86 16.17 -0.75 -6.71
C GLY A 86 17.51 -1.34 -7.14
N SER A 87 17.61 -1.77 -8.40
CA SER A 87 18.84 -2.38 -8.93
C SER A 87 20.03 -1.42 -9.00
N LYS A 88 19.77 -0.10 -9.07
CA LYS A 88 20.80 0.95 -9.16
C LYS A 88 21.07 1.67 -7.84
N GLY A 89 20.41 1.27 -6.74
CA GLY A 89 20.62 1.89 -5.42
C GLY A 89 20.05 3.31 -5.25
N ASN A 90 19.30 3.82 -6.23
CA ASN A 90 18.83 5.21 -6.27
C ASN A 90 17.32 5.36 -6.08
N ARG A 91 16.66 4.33 -5.52
CA ARG A 91 15.22 4.31 -5.24
C ARG A 91 14.97 4.23 -3.73
N GLY A 92 13.71 4.43 -3.35
CA GLY A 92 13.24 4.40 -1.96
C GLY A 92 11.81 4.89 -1.86
N LEU A 93 11.37 5.25 -0.65
CA LEU A 93 9.99 5.60 -0.32
C LEU A 93 9.40 6.65 -1.27
N ARG A 94 10.09 7.79 -1.46
CA ARG A 94 9.63 8.86 -2.36
C ARG A 94 9.31 8.35 -3.75
N ARG A 95 10.23 7.58 -4.36
CA ARG A 95 10.04 7.09 -5.73
C ARG A 95 8.94 6.05 -5.80
N GLN A 96 8.88 5.13 -4.83
CA GLN A 96 7.87 4.08 -4.79
C GLN A 96 6.46 4.65 -4.61
N ILE A 97 6.29 5.60 -3.68
CA ILE A 97 5.01 6.26 -3.43
C ILE A 97 4.60 7.11 -4.64
N GLN A 98 5.54 7.83 -5.29
CA GLN A 98 5.24 8.56 -6.53
C GLN A 98 4.69 7.62 -7.61
N GLU A 99 5.35 6.49 -7.85
CA GLU A 99 4.91 5.53 -8.86
C GLU A 99 3.58 4.88 -8.51
N PHE A 100 3.33 4.62 -7.22
CA PHE A 100 2.03 4.15 -6.75
C PHE A 100 0.92 5.15 -7.08
N LEU A 101 1.12 6.44 -6.78
CA LEU A 101 0.16 7.50 -7.11
C LEU A 101 -0.02 7.69 -8.62
N ASP A 102 1.09 7.69 -9.37
CA ASP A 102 1.10 7.78 -10.83
C ASP A 102 0.29 6.64 -11.46
N PHE A 103 0.42 5.43 -10.93
CA PHE A 103 -0.37 4.28 -11.35
C PHE A 103 -1.85 4.57 -11.19
N GLY A 104 -2.29 5.10 -10.05
CA GLY A 104 -3.68 5.50 -9.80
C GLY A 104 -4.23 6.60 -10.68
N GLN A 105 -3.36 7.38 -11.34
CA GLN A 105 -3.69 8.43 -12.30
C GLN A 105 -3.70 7.91 -13.75
N GLY A 106 -3.72 6.59 -13.95
CA GLY A 106 -3.76 6.00 -15.28
C GLY A 106 -2.40 5.86 -15.97
N LYS A 107 -1.29 6.24 -15.31
CA LYS A 107 0.05 6.09 -15.91
C LYS A 107 0.50 4.63 -15.88
N PRO A 108 1.32 4.19 -16.86
CA PRO A 108 1.83 2.83 -16.88
C PRO A 108 2.52 2.45 -15.55
N PRO A 109 2.12 1.36 -14.89
CA PRO A 109 2.71 0.92 -13.63
C PRO A 109 4.17 0.46 -13.80
N GLY A 110 5.01 0.83 -12.84
CA GLY A 110 6.24 0.09 -12.54
C GLY A 110 5.98 -1.19 -11.74
N HIS A 111 4.81 -1.27 -11.08
CA HIS A 111 4.41 -2.30 -10.12
C HIS A 111 2.90 -2.54 -10.22
N TRP A 112 2.46 -3.80 -10.10
CA TRP A 112 1.04 -4.19 -10.24
C TRP A 112 0.32 -4.34 -8.90
N GLU A 113 1.08 -4.34 -7.81
CA GLU A 113 0.65 -4.49 -6.44
C GLU A 113 -0.19 -3.29 -5.98
N GLY A 114 -1.13 -3.52 -5.05
CA GLY A 114 -1.97 -2.45 -4.50
C GLY A 114 -3.05 -1.92 -5.45
N ARG A 115 -3.21 -2.49 -6.66
CA ARG A 115 -4.17 -2.01 -7.68
C ARG A 115 -5.62 -1.88 -7.21
N LEU A 116 -6.05 -2.67 -6.22
CA LEU A 116 -7.42 -2.62 -5.71
C LEU A 116 -7.76 -1.28 -5.04
N VAL A 117 -6.75 -0.57 -4.51
CA VAL A 117 -6.91 0.81 -4.00
C VAL A 117 -7.54 1.72 -5.06
N TRP A 118 -7.20 1.52 -6.33
CA TRP A 118 -7.65 2.36 -7.43
C TRP A 118 -9.04 1.99 -7.99
N GLN A 119 -9.71 1.01 -7.38
CA GLN A 119 -11.15 0.81 -7.54
C GLN A 119 -11.98 1.41 -6.40
N LEU A 120 -11.37 2.12 -5.45
CA LEU A 120 -12.10 2.93 -4.48
C LEU A 120 -12.42 4.29 -5.08
N LYS A 121 -13.70 4.64 -5.17
CA LYS A 121 -14.17 5.90 -5.78
C LYS A 121 -13.53 7.15 -5.17
N ASN A 122 -13.31 7.13 -3.86
CA ASN A 122 -12.73 8.25 -3.11
C ASN A 122 -11.26 8.00 -2.72
N ALA A 123 -10.50 7.25 -3.53
CA ALA A 123 -9.11 6.91 -3.24
C ALA A 123 -8.22 8.13 -2.90
N GLY A 124 -8.52 9.32 -3.46
CA GLY A 124 -7.82 10.56 -3.13
C GLY A 124 -7.86 10.97 -1.65
N GLN A 125 -8.84 10.48 -0.87
CA GLN A 125 -8.96 10.75 0.57
C GLN A 125 -8.13 9.79 1.43
N LEU A 126 -7.67 8.67 0.86
CA LEU A 126 -6.87 7.67 1.57
C LEU A 126 -5.54 8.28 2.01
N LEU A 127 -5.10 7.88 3.19
CA LEU A 127 -3.88 8.36 3.80
C LEU A 127 -2.71 7.47 3.38
N VAL A 128 -1.57 8.07 3.05
CA VAL A 128 -0.28 7.37 3.01
C VAL A 128 0.49 7.63 4.30
N ALA A 129 1.09 6.59 4.85
CA ALA A 129 2.08 6.69 5.92
C ALA A 129 3.33 5.88 5.55
N TRP A 130 4.47 6.20 6.15
CA TRP A 130 5.74 5.52 5.86
C TRP A 130 6.63 5.40 7.09
N LYS A 131 7.47 4.36 7.09
CA LYS A 131 8.50 4.08 8.09
C LYS A 131 9.80 3.79 7.36
N GLU A 132 10.82 4.61 7.57
CA GLU A 132 12.16 4.33 7.03
C GLU A 132 12.75 3.08 7.68
N LEU A 133 13.32 2.20 6.87
CA LEU A 133 13.99 0.98 7.32
C LEU A 133 15.18 0.69 6.40
N PRO A 134 16.29 0.16 6.95
CA PRO A 134 17.41 -0.31 6.13
C PRO A 134 16.99 -1.36 5.10
N ALA A 135 17.65 -1.36 3.95
CA ALA A 135 17.31 -2.22 2.81
C ALA A 135 17.30 -3.72 3.18
N GLU A 136 18.25 -4.14 4.02
CA GLU A 136 18.41 -5.51 4.52
C GLU A 136 17.26 -5.97 5.42
N ARG A 137 16.49 -5.04 6.02
CA ARG A 137 15.35 -5.34 6.88
C ARG A 137 14.01 -5.39 6.13
N LEU A 138 13.94 -4.85 4.90
CA LEU A 138 12.66 -4.66 4.20
C LEU A 138 11.88 -5.95 3.96
N ASN A 139 12.55 -7.01 3.49
CA ASN A 139 11.85 -8.25 3.14
C ASN A 139 11.29 -8.93 4.38
N THR A 140 12.05 -8.92 5.49
CA THR A 140 11.59 -9.47 6.76
C THR A 140 10.45 -8.64 7.32
N ALA A 141 10.59 -7.31 7.37
CA ALA A 141 9.54 -6.42 7.87
C ALA A 141 8.23 -6.53 7.07
N GLU A 142 8.29 -6.55 5.74
CA GLU A 142 7.11 -6.72 4.88
C GLU A 142 6.40 -8.05 5.14
N ALA A 143 7.16 -9.14 5.30
CA ALA A 143 6.62 -10.45 5.63
C ALA A 143 5.99 -10.49 7.04
N GLU A 144 6.65 -9.90 8.03
CA GLU A 144 6.16 -9.80 9.40
C GLU A 144 4.86 -8.98 9.48
N TYR A 145 4.77 -7.85 8.80
CA TYR A 145 3.54 -7.06 8.76
C TYR A 145 2.38 -7.82 8.12
N HIS A 146 2.63 -8.52 7.01
CA HIS A 146 1.59 -9.33 6.39
C HIS A 146 1.18 -10.52 7.26
N ALA A 147 2.14 -11.20 7.90
CA ALA A 147 1.85 -12.29 8.83
C ALA A 147 1.01 -11.81 10.01
N ALA A 148 1.43 -10.73 10.68
CA ALA A 148 0.69 -10.16 11.80
C ALA A 148 -0.73 -9.71 11.40
N PHE A 149 -0.91 -9.17 10.19
CA PHE A 149 -2.23 -8.80 9.70
C PHE A 149 -3.11 -10.02 9.46
N VAL A 150 -2.55 -11.10 8.88
CA VAL A 150 -3.27 -12.37 8.68
C VAL A 150 -3.61 -13.03 10.02
N ASP A 151 -2.70 -13.00 10.99
CA ASP A 151 -2.95 -13.55 12.33
C ASP A 151 -4.10 -12.82 13.05
N GLU A 152 -4.25 -11.51 12.83
CA GLU A 152 -5.29 -10.68 13.45
C GLU A 152 -6.63 -10.74 12.71
N PHE A 153 -6.63 -10.76 11.37
CA PHE A 153 -7.85 -10.60 10.55
C PHE A 153 -8.19 -11.81 9.67
N GLY A 154 -7.36 -12.86 9.66
CA GLY A 154 -7.56 -14.09 8.88
C GLY A 154 -7.27 -13.98 7.38
N GLN A 155 -6.96 -12.78 6.88
CA GLN A 155 -6.63 -12.52 5.47
C GLN A 155 -5.70 -11.32 5.34
N LEU A 156 -5.19 -11.02 4.15
CA LEU A 156 -4.29 -9.89 3.88
C LEU A 156 -5.04 -8.54 3.87
N PRO A 157 -4.32 -7.39 3.98
CA PRO A 157 -4.92 -6.09 3.73
C PRO A 157 -5.58 -6.04 2.35
N PHE A 158 -6.67 -5.28 2.24
CA PHE A 158 -7.54 -5.21 1.06
C PHE A 158 -6.81 -5.27 -0.29
N ALA A 159 -5.73 -4.51 -0.48
CA ALA A 159 -5.02 -4.42 -1.76
C ALA A 159 -3.71 -5.24 -1.83
N ASN A 160 -3.41 -6.03 -0.80
CA ASN A 160 -2.34 -7.03 -0.80
C ASN A 160 -2.90 -8.39 -1.23
N LEU A 161 -2.53 -8.84 -2.43
CA LEU A 161 -3.08 -10.07 -3.00
C LEU A 161 -2.15 -11.29 -2.90
N VAL A 162 -0.89 -11.05 -2.55
CA VAL A 162 0.11 -12.09 -2.35
C VAL A 162 0.83 -11.76 -1.06
N GLN A 163 0.87 -12.72 -0.14
CA GLN A 163 1.59 -12.57 1.11
C GLN A 163 3.08 -12.59 0.84
N ALA A 164 3.78 -11.56 1.33
CA ALA A 164 5.24 -11.56 1.31
C ALA A 164 5.76 -12.69 2.20
N ARG A 165 6.80 -13.38 1.72
CA ARG A 165 7.49 -14.43 2.48
C ARG A 165 8.87 -13.92 2.84
N SER A 166 9.27 -14.10 4.08
CA SER A 166 10.68 -13.97 4.45
C SER A 166 11.43 -15.03 3.65
N ARG A 167 12.42 -14.64 2.84
CA ARG A 167 13.45 -15.60 2.44
C ARG A 167 14.18 -15.96 3.73
N ALA A 168 13.88 -17.12 4.29
CA ALA A 168 14.80 -17.73 5.25
C ALA A 168 16.15 -17.80 4.53
N GLY A 169 17.17 -17.18 5.10
CA GLY A 169 18.53 -17.31 4.59
C GLY A 169 18.87 -18.79 4.49
N GLY A 170 19.21 -19.23 3.29
CA GLY A 170 20.02 -20.43 3.12
C GLY A 170 21.47 -20.12 3.41
#